data_AF-A0A2V5PC17-F1
#
_entry.id   AF-A0A2V5PC17-F1
#
_cell.length_a   1.000
_cell.length_b   1.000
_cell.length_c   1.000
_cell.angle_alpha   90.00
_cell.angle_beta   90.00
_cell.angle_gamma   90.00
#
_symmetry.space_group_name_H-M   'P 1'
#
loop_
_entity.id
_entity.type
_entity.pdbx_description
1 polymer ?
#
loop_
_entity_poly.entity_id
_entity_poly.type
_entity_poly.pdbx_seq_one_letter_code
_entity_poly.pdbx_strand_id
1 'polypeptide(L)'
;MKRLYLVSVVILGAASVKAGVFPDCSYSPPPGWNSAAGEPVFVLSQDYPTTDPSPSLEQPWKAIDFRQQPAAYMQAVIDYCYQGNLEVEFRGQDNATRKWYHAPWLHPGTNGREFTHGLTGERLSRTRELADTQSNTFRNFAVGLYNAGGGYTIGRVWADPNHPDATKAAFPEGTVAFKLLFTMATKDKVPYLDGAPEWIADTDRSNDANQIRNNKVRLLQVDIAVKDNRSSEGGWVFGTFQFDKSVAAPDPWRQITPVTLMWGSDPTFTPANYDPAQGHVPQESWINGAAPVVAYRSGLSQSSTAPHVLG
;
A
#
# COMPACT_ATOMS: atom_id res chain seq x y z
N MET A 1 -32.61 0.28 64.04
CA MET A 1 -31.34 0.12 63.31
C MET A 1 -31.65 -0.12 61.83
N LYS A 2 -31.41 0.86 60.96
CA LYS A 2 -31.51 0.69 59.50
C LYS A 2 -30.11 0.91 58.93
N ARG A 3 -29.49 -0.14 58.36
CA ARG A 3 -28.20 -0.06 57.68
C ARG A 3 -28.42 0.43 56.27
N LEU A 4 -27.81 1.56 55.92
CA LEU A 4 -27.75 2.09 54.57
C LEU A 4 -26.53 1.46 53.88
N TYR A 5 -26.74 0.70 52.81
CA TYR A 5 -25.66 0.19 51.97
C TYR A 5 -25.39 1.20 50.87
N LEU A 6 -24.21 1.82 50.92
CA LEU A 6 -23.71 2.70 49.85
C LEU A 6 -23.14 1.80 48.75
N VAL A 7 -23.81 1.72 47.61
CA VAL A 7 -23.27 1.07 46.41
C VAL A 7 -22.45 2.11 45.66
N SER A 8 -21.13 2.04 45.77
CA SER A 8 -20.22 2.84 44.95
C SER A 8 -20.13 2.23 43.56
N VAL A 9 -20.79 2.84 42.58
CA VAL A 9 -20.59 2.53 41.16
C VAL A 9 -19.28 3.18 40.72
N VAL A 10 -18.23 2.37 40.59
CA VAL A 10 -16.98 2.80 39.95
C VAL A 10 -17.20 2.74 38.44
N ILE A 11 -17.42 3.90 37.83
CA ILE A 11 -17.35 4.04 36.37
C ILE A 11 -15.86 4.02 36.01
N LEU A 12 -15.34 2.86 35.63
CA LEU A 12 -14.04 2.77 34.96
C LEU A 12 -14.16 3.48 33.61
N GLY A 13 -13.73 4.75 33.57
CA GLY A 13 -13.47 5.41 32.29
C GLY A 13 -12.39 4.63 31.55
N ALA A 14 -12.71 4.14 30.35
CA ALA A 14 -11.70 3.57 29.47
C ALA A 14 -10.66 4.65 29.19
N ALA A 15 -9.45 4.51 29.73
CA ALA A 15 -8.36 5.41 29.42
C ALA A 15 -8.06 5.31 27.92
N SER A 16 -8.33 6.38 27.17
CA SER A 16 -7.97 6.48 25.77
C SER A 16 -6.44 6.50 25.67
N VAL A 17 -5.85 5.41 25.21
CA VAL A 17 -4.41 5.31 24.97
C VAL A 17 -4.11 5.98 23.64
N LYS A 18 -3.28 7.03 23.67
CA LYS A 18 -2.74 7.68 22.47
C LYS A 18 -1.43 7.00 22.08
N ALA A 19 -1.16 6.91 20.77
CA ALA A 19 0.13 6.45 20.28
C ALA A 19 1.26 7.41 20.64
N GLY A 20 2.50 6.91 20.60
CA GLY A 20 3.69 7.75 20.60
C GLY A 20 3.77 8.67 19.37
N VAL A 21 4.65 9.67 19.43
CA VAL A 21 4.97 10.55 18.29
C VAL A 21 6.20 10.00 17.58
N PHE A 22 6.12 9.86 16.26
CA PHE A 22 7.17 9.32 15.40
C PHE A 22 7.67 10.37 14.40
N PRO A 23 8.97 10.34 14.04
CA PRO A 23 9.50 11.19 12.98
C PRO A 23 8.84 10.93 11.62
N ASP A 24 8.61 12.01 10.88
CA ASP A 24 8.09 11.97 9.51
C ASP A 24 9.07 11.27 8.57
N CYS A 25 10.34 11.66 8.67
CA CYS A 25 11.46 11.13 7.92
C CYS A 25 12.74 11.20 8.77
N SER A 26 13.83 10.61 8.27
CA SER A 26 15.09 10.54 9.01
C SER A 26 15.95 11.81 8.95
N TYR A 27 15.53 12.80 8.17
CA TYR A 27 16.36 13.96 7.84
C TYR A 27 15.51 15.18 7.47
N SER A 28 16.00 16.37 7.79
CA SER A 28 15.34 17.61 7.41
C SER A 28 15.48 17.90 5.90
N PRO A 29 14.55 18.68 5.32
CA PRO A 29 14.75 19.25 3.99
C PRO A 29 16.12 19.93 3.88
N PRO A 30 16.85 19.78 2.76
CA PRO A 30 18.18 20.34 2.59
C PRO A 30 18.12 21.87 2.44
N PRO A 31 19.26 22.57 2.61
CA PRO A 31 19.35 24.00 2.33
C PRO A 31 18.84 24.34 0.92
N GLY A 32 17.96 25.34 0.82
CA GLY A 32 17.36 25.76 -0.44
C GLY A 32 15.99 25.16 -0.73
N TRP A 33 15.53 24.14 0.02
CA TRP A 33 14.14 23.69 -0.04
C TRP A 33 13.24 24.73 0.64
N ASN A 34 12.26 25.25 -0.09
CA ASN A 34 11.37 26.31 0.32
C ASN A 34 9.94 25.79 0.44
N SER A 35 9.65 25.15 1.57
CA SER A 35 8.29 24.74 1.92
C SER A 35 7.31 25.93 1.98
N ALA A 36 7.79 27.12 2.32
CA ALA A 36 6.98 28.35 2.31
C ALA A 36 6.57 28.80 0.90
N ALA A 37 7.27 28.34 -0.15
CA ALA A 37 6.91 28.54 -1.55
C ALA A 37 6.04 27.39 -2.12
N GLY A 38 5.58 26.46 -1.28
CA GLY A 38 4.68 25.38 -1.68
C GLY A 38 5.38 24.09 -2.09
N GLU A 39 6.69 23.96 -1.87
CA GLU A 39 7.39 22.69 -2.09
C GLU A 39 6.94 21.63 -1.07
N PRO A 40 6.64 20.39 -1.50
CA PRO A 40 6.03 19.40 -0.63
C PRO A 40 6.97 18.99 0.50
N VAL A 41 6.41 18.90 1.71
CA VAL A 41 7.08 18.27 2.86
C VAL A 41 6.12 17.23 3.42
N PHE A 42 6.59 16.00 3.48
CA PHE A 42 5.85 14.87 4.00
C PHE A 42 5.59 15.05 5.50
N VAL A 43 4.35 14.74 5.90
CA VAL A 43 3.93 14.65 7.29
C VAL A 43 3.36 13.26 7.51
N LEU A 44 3.84 12.58 8.54
CA LEU A 44 3.34 11.27 8.91
C LEU A 44 1.95 11.44 9.51
N SER A 45 0.91 11.06 8.76
CA SER A 45 -0.43 10.91 9.31
C SER A 45 -0.45 9.83 10.40
N GLN A 46 -0.35 10.28 11.65
CA GLN A 46 -0.16 9.45 12.84
C GLN A 46 -1.12 9.79 13.99
N ASP A 47 -2.16 10.60 13.72
CA ASP A 47 -3.24 10.88 14.66
C ASP A 47 -4.24 9.71 14.73
N TYR A 48 -3.72 8.54 15.13
CA TYR A 48 -4.45 7.28 15.08
C TYR A 48 -5.75 7.33 15.91
N PRO A 49 -6.86 6.73 15.43
CA PRO A 49 -8.09 6.62 16.21
C PRO A 49 -7.85 5.91 17.54
N THR A 50 -8.46 6.41 18.61
CA THR A 50 -8.42 5.81 19.95
C THR A 50 -9.70 5.04 20.30
N THR A 51 -10.74 5.19 19.47
CA THR A 51 -12.01 4.47 19.57
C THR A 51 -12.10 3.49 18.41
N ASP A 52 -12.74 2.33 18.64
CA ASP A 52 -12.89 1.30 17.62
C ASP A 52 -13.81 1.81 16.48
N PRO A 53 -13.28 1.98 15.26
CA PRO A 53 -14.05 2.53 14.15
C PRO A 53 -14.89 1.47 13.43
N SER A 54 -14.75 0.17 13.76
CA SER A 54 -15.37 -0.96 13.04
C SER A 54 -16.86 -0.77 12.73
N PRO A 55 -17.71 -0.26 13.65
CA PRO A 55 -19.14 -0.07 13.37
C PRO A 55 -19.44 0.97 12.29
N SER A 56 -18.47 1.82 11.94
CA SER A 56 -18.62 2.94 11.01
C SER A 56 -17.80 2.77 9.71
N LEU A 57 -17.05 1.67 9.57
CA LEU A 57 -16.27 1.43 8.37
C LEU A 57 -17.19 1.09 7.20
N GLU A 58 -17.20 1.95 6.19
CA GLU A 58 -17.82 1.67 4.89
C GLU A 58 -17.05 0.55 4.17
N GLN A 59 -17.78 -0.42 3.64
CA GLN A 59 -17.21 -1.60 2.97
C GLN A 59 -17.95 -1.90 1.66
N PRO A 60 -17.86 -1.02 0.65
CA PRO A 60 -18.61 -1.15 -0.61
C PRO A 60 -18.36 -2.49 -1.34
N TRP A 61 -17.19 -3.09 -1.16
CA TRP A 61 -16.82 -4.39 -1.73
C TRP A 61 -17.57 -5.59 -1.12
N LYS A 62 -18.27 -5.45 0.01
CA LYS A 62 -19.00 -6.57 0.65
C LYS A 62 -20.18 -7.08 -0.17
N ALA A 63 -20.71 -6.25 -1.08
CA ALA A 63 -21.75 -6.65 -2.01
C ALA A 63 -21.23 -7.54 -3.17
N ILE A 64 -19.91 -7.66 -3.33
CA ILE A 64 -19.28 -8.35 -4.46
C ILE A 64 -18.63 -9.65 -3.94
N ASP A 65 -18.97 -10.77 -4.56
CA ASP A 65 -18.24 -12.03 -4.35
C ASP A 65 -16.94 -12.01 -5.16
N PHE A 66 -15.81 -11.81 -4.48
CA PHE A 66 -14.50 -11.74 -5.12
C PHE A 66 -14.06 -13.04 -5.80
N ARG A 67 -14.67 -14.19 -5.47
CA ARG A 67 -14.37 -15.47 -6.13
C ARG A 67 -14.96 -15.52 -7.54
N GLN A 68 -16.09 -14.84 -7.72
CA GLN A 68 -16.82 -14.80 -9.00
C GLN A 68 -16.49 -13.53 -9.80
N GLN A 69 -16.25 -12.42 -9.12
CA GLN A 69 -16.08 -11.09 -9.71
C GLN A 69 -14.85 -10.38 -9.12
N PRO A 70 -13.63 -10.96 -9.22
CA PRO A 70 -12.43 -10.43 -8.58
C PRO A 70 -12.07 -9.02 -9.07
N ALA A 71 -12.17 -8.75 -10.38
CA ALA A 71 -11.90 -7.43 -10.94
C ALA A 71 -12.87 -6.35 -10.41
N ALA A 72 -14.16 -6.67 -10.29
CA ALA A 72 -15.15 -5.74 -9.76
C ALA A 72 -14.93 -5.48 -8.26
N TYR A 73 -14.56 -6.51 -7.50
CA TYR A 73 -14.19 -6.38 -6.10
C TYR A 73 -12.99 -5.44 -5.94
N MET A 74 -11.92 -5.69 -6.70
CA MET A 74 -10.72 -4.84 -6.72
C MET A 74 -11.07 -3.39 -7.07
N GLN A 75 -11.92 -3.19 -8.09
CA GLN A 75 -12.37 -1.85 -8.49
C GLN A 75 -13.08 -1.12 -7.34
N ALA A 76 -14.01 -1.79 -6.64
CA ALA A 76 -14.70 -1.19 -5.49
C ALA A 76 -13.74 -0.81 -4.35
N VAL A 77 -12.69 -1.61 -4.13
CA VAL A 77 -11.67 -1.31 -3.10
C VAL A 77 -10.80 -0.13 -3.53
N ILE A 78 -10.30 -0.09 -4.77
CA ILE A 78 -9.44 1.02 -5.20
C ILE A 78 -10.21 2.34 -5.30
N ASP A 79 -11.50 2.30 -5.67
CA ASP A 79 -12.38 3.48 -5.64
C ASP A 79 -12.55 4.01 -4.21
N TYR A 80 -12.72 3.13 -3.23
CA TYR A 80 -12.73 3.49 -1.81
C TYR A 80 -11.41 4.14 -1.37
N CYS A 81 -10.27 3.59 -1.81
CA CYS A 81 -8.94 4.10 -1.51
C CYS A 81 -8.68 5.47 -2.14
N TYR A 82 -9.15 5.72 -3.35
CA TYR A 82 -8.88 6.96 -4.09
C TYR A 82 -9.77 8.12 -3.69
N GLN A 83 -10.97 7.86 -3.17
CA GLN A 83 -11.89 8.93 -2.79
C GLN A 83 -11.28 9.89 -1.76
N GLY A 84 -11.12 11.15 -2.16
CA GLY A 84 -10.50 12.21 -1.36
C GLY A 84 -8.98 12.19 -1.32
N ASN A 85 -8.32 11.11 -1.76
CA ASN A 85 -6.86 10.99 -1.75
C ASN A 85 -6.23 11.59 -3.00
N LEU A 86 -6.90 11.50 -4.15
CA LEU A 86 -6.41 12.07 -5.41
C LEU A 86 -6.29 13.60 -5.31
N GLU A 87 -7.23 14.25 -4.63
CA GLU A 87 -7.32 15.70 -4.45
C GLU A 87 -6.25 16.26 -3.50
N VAL A 88 -5.69 15.42 -2.63
CA VAL A 88 -4.68 15.82 -1.63
C VAL A 88 -3.32 15.18 -1.92
N GLU A 89 -3.13 14.60 -3.10
CA GLU A 89 -1.92 13.88 -3.51
C GLU A 89 -1.50 12.82 -2.48
N PHE A 90 -2.48 12.07 -1.98
CA PHE A 90 -2.30 11.01 -0.99
C PHE A 90 -1.70 11.45 0.34
N ARG A 91 -1.75 12.76 0.67
CA ARG A 91 -1.52 13.26 2.03
C ARG A 91 -2.69 12.83 2.93
N GLY A 92 -2.58 11.64 3.52
CA GLY A 92 -3.68 10.97 4.21
C GLY A 92 -4.33 11.76 5.35
N GLN A 93 -3.56 12.62 6.02
CA GLN A 93 -4.07 13.53 7.06
C GLN A 93 -4.94 14.66 6.50
N ASP A 94 -4.82 15.00 5.21
CA ASP A 94 -5.53 16.11 4.57
C ASP A 94 -6.80 15.65 3.85
N ASN A 95 -6.98 14.35 3.63
CA ASN A 95 -8.19 13.80 3.01
C ASN A 95 -9.44 14.21 3.84
N ALA A 96 -10.36 14.92 3.19
CA ALA A 96 -11.58 15.45 3.80
C ALA A 96 -12.75 14.45 3.82
N THR A 97 -12.70 13.42 2.98
CA THR A 97 -13.73 12.36 2.95
C THR A 97 -13.48 11.34 4.06
N ARG A 98 -12.24 10.86 4.16
CA ARG A 98 -11.83 9.89 5.18
C ARG A 98 -10.35 10.01 5.46
N LYS A 99 -9.99 10.04 6.73
CA LYS A 99 -8.58 10.09 7.15
C LYS A 99 -7.89 8.76 6.87
N TRP A 100 -6.63 8.87 6.43
CA TRP A 100 -5.73 7.75 6.19
C TRP A 100 -4.46 7.91 7.02
N TYR A 101 -3.87 6.79 7.44
CA TYR A 101 -2.79 6.73 8.42
C TYR A 101 -1.60 5.97 7.86
N HIS A 102 -0.40 6.34 8.30
CA HIS A 102 0.83 5.63 7.92
C HIS A 102 1.25 4.69 9.06
N ALA A 103 1.98 3.62 8.74
CA ALA A 103 2.70 2.88 9.78
C ALA A 103 3.82 3.76 10.38
N PRO A 104 4.20 3.64 11.66
CA PRO A 104 5.37 4.34 12.19
C PRO A 104 6.68 3.64 11.76
N TRP A 105 7.83 4.19 12.18
CA TRP A 105 9.14 3.50 12.11
C TRP A 105 9.71 3.11 10.74
N LEU A 106 9.16 3.61 9.62
CA LEU A 106 9.79 3.42 8.30
C LEU A 106 10.77 4.54 7.90
N HIS A 107 11.06 5.47 8.79
CA HIS A 107 12.02 6.55 8.54
C HIS A 107 13.50 6.14 8.61
N PRO A 108 13.97 5.18 9.45
CA PRO A 108 15.40 4.92 9.61
C PRO A 108 16.07 4.23 8.42
N GLY A 109 17.36 4.49 8.26
CA GLY A 109 18.26 3.73 7.36
C GLY A 109 18.26 4.21 5.90
N THR A 110 18.99 3.48 5.06
CA THR A 110 19.24 3.85 3.65
C THR A 110 18.00 3.80 2.78
N ASN A 111 17.00 3.01 3.16
CA ASN A 111 15.71 2.88 2.48
C ASN A 111 14.58 3.61 3.24
N GLY A 112 14.93 4.42 4.23
CA GLY A 112 13.99 5.15 5.05
C GLY A 112 13.19 6.19 4.26
N ARG A 113 12.10 6.67 4.87
CA ARG A 113 11.24 7.71 4.29
C ARG A 113 12.01 8.92 3.80
N GLU A 114 11.75 9.30 2.57
CA GLU A 114 12.14 10.60 2.03
C GLU A 114 11.16 11.71 2.40
N PHE A 115 11.64 12.94 2.35
CA PHE A 115 10.99 14.07 3.00
C PHE A 115 9.92 14.76 2.16
N THR A 116 9.78 14.45 0.87
CA THR A 116 8.84 15.12 -0.04
C THR A 116 7.47 14.44 -0.06
N HIS A 117 7.44 13.11 -0.17
CA HIS A 117 6.24 12.30 -0.31
C HIS A 117 6.15 11.13 0.70
N GLY A 118 7.17 10.93 1.55
CA GLY A 118 7.20 9.86 2.54
C GLY A 118 7.52 8.49 1.95
N LEU A 119 8.13 8.45 0.76
CA LEU A 119 8.46 7.22 0.06
C LEU A 119 9.59 6.45 0.76
N THR A 120 9.45 5.13 0.87
CA THR A 120 10.51 4.22 1.35
C THR A 120 11.13 3.47 0.19
N GLY A 121 12.43 3.19 0.26
CA GLY A 121 13.14 2.42 -0.76
C GLY A 121 12.72 0.94 -0.78
N GLU A 122 12.33 0.45 -1.95
CA GLU A 122 11.84 -0.93 -2.15
C GLU A 122 12.90 -1.83 -2.79
N ARG A 123 12.56 -3.02 -3.30
CA ARG A 123 13.51 -3.85 -4.08
C ARG A 123 13.83 -3.19 -5.44
N LEU A 124 15.01 -3.47 -5.99
CA LEU A 124 15.30 -3.17 -7.39
C LEU A 124 14.47 -4.05 -8.34
N SER A 125 13.93 -3.47 -9.41
CA SER A 125 13.50 -4.23 -10.58
C SER A 125 14.74 -4.76 -11.32
N ARG A 126 14.80 -6.07 -11.53
CA ARG A 126 15.89 -6.72 -12.27
C ARG A 126 15.80 -6.38 -13.76
N THR A 127 16.92 -6.51 -14.47
CA THR A 127 16.94 -6.41 -15.94
C THR A 127 15.86 -7.30 -16.56
N ARG A 128 15.13 -6.76 -17.54
CA ARG A 128 13.97 -7.41 -18.20
C ARG A 128 12.83 -7.86 -17.28
N GLU A 129 12.74 -7.33 -16.06
CA GLU A 129 11.62 -7.61 -15.17
C GLU A 129 10.36 -6.84 -15.63
N LEU A 130 10.52 -5.58 -15.97
CA LEU A 130 9.39 -4.72 -16.33
C LEU A 130 9.07 -4.78 -17.82
N ALA A 131 10.08 -4.83 -18.69
CA ALA A 131 9.91 -4.90 -20.14
C ALA A 131 11.13 -5.57 -20.80
N ASP A 132 10.98 -6.14 -21.99
CA ASP A 132 12.09 -6.70 -22.78
C ASP A 132 13.16 -5.66 -23.14
N THR A 133 12.75 -4.40 -23.34
CA THR A 133 13.61 -3.24 -23.60
C THR A 133 14.39 -2.75 -22.37
N GLN A 134 14.08 -3.25 -21.18
CA GLN A 134 14.71 -2.83 -19.93
C GLN A 134 16.10 -3.45 -19.78
N SER A 135 17.14 -2.74 -20.21
CA SER A 135 18.55 -3.18 -20.16
C SER A 135 19.26 -3.00 -18.81
N ASN A 136 18.65 -2.28 -17.86
CA ASN A 136 19.27 -1.88 -16.59
C ASN A 136 18.35 -2.26 -15.41
N THR A 137 18.89 -2.29 -14.20
CA THR A 137 18.08 -2.35 -12.98
C THR A 137 17.52 -0.98 -12.63
N PHE A 138 16.37 -0.95 -11.95
CA PHE A 138 15.75 0.29 -11.50
C PHE A 138 15.33 0.21 -10.03
N ARG A 139 15.55 1.28 -9.29
CA ARG A 139 15.12 1.44 -7.90
C ARG A 139 13.62 1.75 -7.86
N ASN A 140 12.94 1.09 -6.94
CA ASN A 140 11.51 1.28 -6.68
C ASN A 140 11.31 1.90 -5.30
N PHE A 141 10.16 2.52 -5.13
CA PHE A 141 9.78 3.27 -3.95
C PHE A 141 8.32 3.06 -3.62
N ALA A 142 7.94 3.18 -2.35
CA ALA A 142 6.54 3.07 -2.00
C ALA A 142 6.12 3.94 -0.84
N VAL A 143 4.82 4.21 -0.78
CA VAL A 143 4.14 4.76 0.39
C VAL A 143 2.85 3.98 0.61
N GLY A 144 2.62 3.58 1.87
CA GLY A 144 1.45 2.79 2.27
C GLY A 144 0.55 3.56 3.22
N LEU A 145 -0.75 3.44 3.01
CA LEU A 145 -1.79 4.10 3.80
C LEU A 145 -2.78 3.06 4.33
N TYR A 146 -3.28 3.30 5.54
CA TYR A 146 -4.28 2.50 6.23
C TYR A 146 -5.53 3.34 6.50
N ASN A 147 -6.71 2.76 6.32
CA ASN A 147 -7.94 3.43 6.73
C ASN A 147 -8.06 3.47 8.26
N ALA A 148 -9.17 4.01 8.79
CA ALA A 148 -9.36 4.15 10.24
C ALA A 148 -9.22 2.82 11.02
N GLY A 149 -9.69 1.69 10.47
CA GLY A 149 -9.51 0.37 11.10
C GLY A 149 -8.04 -0.01 11.26
N GLY A 150 -7.25 0.23 10.21
CA GLY A 150 -5.80 0.01 10.25
C GLY A 150 -5.08 0.98 11.17
N GLY A 151 -5.43 2.27 11.11
CA GLY A 151 -4.90 3.30 12.01
C GLY A 151 -5.16 2.98 13.48
N TYR A 152 -6.37 2.56 13.83
CA TYR A 152 -6.75 2.16 15.19
C TYR A 152 -5.86 1.04 15.72
N THR A 153 -5.65 -0.02 14.92
CA THR A 153 -4.79 -1.14 15.33
C THR A 153 -3.33 -0.73 15.44
N ILE A 154 -2.80 0.02 14.46
CA ILE A 154 -1.41 0.53 14.50
C ILE A 154 -1.19 1.39 15.75
N GLY A 155 -2.09 2.32 16.04
CA GLY A 155 -1.98 3.21 17.21
C GLY A 155 -1.99 2.47 18.54
N ARG A 156 -2.69 1.32 18.63
CA ARG A 156 -2.67 0.47 19.83
C ARG A 156 -1.38 -0.33 19.96
N VAL A 157 -0.84 -0.87 18.87
CA VAL A 157 0.45 -1.58 18.87
C VAL A 157 1.56 -0.63 19.32
N TRP A 158 1.55 0.59 18.81
CA TRP A 158 2.58 1.60 19.04
C TRP A 158 2.20 2.66 20.08
N ALA A 159 1.33 2.27 21.02
CA ALA A 159 0.95 3.07 22.19
C ALA A 159 2.19 3.52 22.98
N ASP A 160 3.06 2.57 23.30
CA ASP A 160 4.40 2.84 23.80
C ASP A 160 5.39 2.70 22.62
N PRO A 161 6.00 3.81 22.14
CA PRO A 161 6.93 3.75 21.01
C PRO A 161 8.19 2.94 21.30
N ASN A 162 8.55 2.72 22.57
CA ASN A 162 9.72 1.95 22.99
C ASN A 162 9.40 0.48 23.26
N HIS A 163 8.12 0.15 23.46
CA HIS A 163 7.67 -1.21 23.78
C HIS A 163 6.40 -1.55 22.97
N PRO A 164 6.49 -1.74 21.65
CA PRO A 164 5.34 -2.09 20.84
C PRO A 164 4.67 -3.39 21.31
N ASP A 165 3.34 -3.37 21.44
CA ASP A 165 2.55 -4.51 21.87
C ASP A 165 1.95 -5.25 20.66
N ALA A 166 2.69 -6.26 20.17
CA ALA A 166 2.25 -7.09 19.06
C ALA A 166 0.94 -7.85 19.33
N THR A 167 0.53 -8.05 20.59
CA THR A 167 -0.75 -8.69 20.91
C THR A 167 -1.95 -7.84 20.50
N LYS A 168 -1.74 -6.55 20.21
CA LYS A 168 -2.77 -5.64 19.69
C LYS A 168 -2.91 -5.65 18.18
N ALA A 169 -2.09 -6.43 17.45
CA ALA A 169 -2.06 -6.48 15.99
C ALA A 169 -3.25 -7.22 15.33
N ALA A 170 -4.41 -7.25 16.00
CA ALA A 170 -5.66 -7.72 15.43
C ALA A 170 -6.38 -6.56 14.74
N PHE A 171 -6.39 -6.60 13.40
CA PHE A 171 -7.08 -5.60 12.58
C PHE A 171 -8.58 -5.93 12.47
N PRO A 172 -9.46 -4.94 12.66
CA PRO A 172 -10.89 -5.16 12.53
C PRO A 172 -11.33 -5.43 11.08
N GLU A 173 -12.44 -6.15 10.94
CA GLU A 173 -13.12 -6.35 9.64
C GLU A 173 -13.35 -5.00 8.95
N GLY A 174 -13.11 -4.94 7.65
CA GLY A 174 -13.21 -3.72 6.87
C GLY A 174 -11.98 -2.83 6.93
N THR A 175 -10.91 -3.26 7.62
CA THR A 175 -9.60 -2.60 7.49
C THR A 175 -9.13 -2.68 6.04
N VAL A 176 -8.65 -1.56 5.50
CA VAL A 176 -8.01 -1.49 4.20
C VAL A 176 -6.64 -0.86 4.34
N ALA A 177 -5.66 -1.47 3.72
CA ALA A 177 -4.39 -0.85 3.40
C ALA A 177 -4.26 -0.73 1.88
N PHE A 178 -3.67 0.35 1.39
CA PHE A 178 -3.21 0.42 0.01
C PHE A 178 -1.83 1.04 -0.07
N LYS A 179 -1.06 0.60 -1.06
CA LYS A 179 0.34 0.97 -1.26
C LYS A 179 0.52 1.44 -2.68
N LEU A 180 1.02 2.66 -2.83
CA LEU A 180 1.47 3.16 -4.13
C LEU A 180 2.92 2.72 -4.31
N LEU A 181 3.23 2.08 -5.43
CA LEU A 181 4.57 1.65 -5.79
C LEU A 181 5.02 2.43 -7.02
N PHE A 182 6.20 3.05 -6.92
CA PHE A 182 6.82 3.84 -7.97
C PHE A 182 8.15 3.24 -8.40
N THR A 183 8.59 3.62 -9.59
CA THR A 183 9.89 3.22 -10.16
C THR A 183 10.64 4.39 -10.75
N MET A 184 11.97 4.35 -10.68
CA MET A 184 12.85 5.26 -11.44
C MET A 184 13.00 4.84 -12.91
N ALA A 185 12.38 3.73 -13.34
CA ALA A 185 12.43 3.31 -14.73
C ALA A 185 11.93 4.41 -15.68
N THR A 186 12.68 4.64 -16.75
CA THR A 186 12.31 5.63 -17.77
C THR A 186 11.38 5.00 -18.79
N LYS A 187 10.52 5.84 -19.40
CA LYS A 187 9.62 5.39 -20.47
C LYS A 187 10.34 4.86 -21.72
N ASP A 188 11.57 5.29 -21.99
CA ASP A 188 12.36 4.74 -23.10
C ASP A 188 12.81 3.29 -22.84
N LYS A 189 12.96 2.91 -21.57
CA LYS A 189 13.35 1.56 -21.15
C LYS A 189 12.14 0.69 -20.81
N VAL A 190 11.05 1.29 -20.37
CA VAL A 190 9.78 0.63 -20.01
C VAL A 190 8.62 1.42 -20.63
N PRO A 191 8.31 1.20 -21.93
CA PRO A 191 7.38 2.06 -22.70
C PRO A 191 5.94 2.12 -22.22
N TYR A 192 5.48 1.16 -21.42
CA TYR A 192 4.14 1.23 -20.84
C TYR A 192 4.02 2.29 -19.74
N LEU A 193 5.12 2.81 -19.18
CA LEU A 193 5.12 3.88 -18.19
C LEU A 193 4.91 5.28 -18.79
N ASP A 194 4.82 5.41 -20.11
CA ASP A 194 4.50 6.69 -20.74
C ASP A 194 3.08 7.13 -20.36
N GLY A 195 2.97 8.31 -19.75
CA GLY A 195 1.71 8.83 -19.20
C GLY A 195 1.44 8.47 -17.74
N ALA A 196 2.31 7.68 -17.09
CA ALA A 196 2.16 7.37 -15.68
C ALA A 196 2.22 8.63 -14.81
N PRO A 197 1.42 8.73 -13.73
CA PRO A 197 1.63 9.73 -12.70
C PRO A 197 3.09 9.78 -12.24
N GLU A 198 3.65 10.99 -12.15
CA GLU A 198 5.04 11.22 -11.79
C GLU A 198 5.15 12.04 -10.50
N TRP A 199 6.12 11.70 -9.66
CA TRP A 199 6.55 12.49 -8.51
C TRP A 199 8.04 12.80 -8.60
N ILE A 200 8.45 13.87 -7.94
CA ILE A 200 9.86 14.19 -7.70
C ILE A 200 10.16 13.80 -6.26
N ALA A 201 10.95 12.75 -6.08
CA ALA A 201 11.27 12.19 -4.77
C ALA A 201 12.74 12.43 -4.45
N ASP A 202 13.05 12.76 -3.20
CA ASP A 202 14.42 12.95 -2.73
C ASP A 202 15.06 11.62 -2.29
N THR A 203 15.52 10.84 -3.26
CA THR A 203 15.92 9.45 -3.00
C THR A 203 17.43 9.26 -2.85
N ASP A 204 17.86 8.13 -2.28
CA ASP A 204 19.28 7.71 -2.18
C ASP A 204 20.18 8.70 -1.42
N ARG A 205 19.60 9.43 -0.46
CA ARG A 205 20.27 10.50 0.30
C ARG A 205 21.37 10.02 1.24
N SER A 206 21.44 8.71 1.53
CA SER A 206 22.58 8.13 2.24
C SER A 206 23.92 8.36 1.52
N ASN A 207 23.89 8.70 0.23
CA ASN A 207 25.08 8.95 -0.57
C ASN A 207 25.61 10.40 -0.45
N ASP A 208 24.74 11.38 -0.24
CA ASP A 208 25.11 12.78 0.04
C ASP A 208 23.91 13.51 0.67
N ALA A 209 24.01 13.84 1.96
CA ALA A 209 22.92 14.44 2.72
C ALA A 209 22.63 15.91 2.35
N ASN A 210 23.57 16.58 1.67
CA ASN A 210 23.47 18.00 1.32
C ASN A 210 22.95 18.24 -0.11
N GLN A 211 22.87 17.19 -0.92
CA GLN A 211 22.39 17.29 -2.30
C GLN A 211 20.90 16.93 -2.37
N ILE A 212 20.09 17.82 -2.97
CA ILE A 212 18.73 17.47 -3.38
C ILE A 212 18.83 16.48 -4.55
N ARG A 213 18.28 15.29 -4.37
CA ARG A 213 18.19 14.24 -5.37
C ARG A 213 16.80 14.32 -5.98
N ASN A 214 16.56 15.25 -6.89
CA ASN A 214 15.27 15.45 -7.58
C ASN A 214 14.95 14.30 -8.56
N ASN A 215 14.83 13.08 -8.05
CA ASN A 215 14.63 11.89 -8.85
C ASN A 215 13.17 11.77 -9.24
N LYS A 216 12.95 11.69 -10.54
CA LYS A 216 11.63 11.46 -11.09
C LYS A 216 11.26 9.99 -10.94
N VAL A 217 10.18 9.72 -10.23
CA VAL A 217 9.60 8.39 -10.05
C VAL A 217 8.21 8.32 -10.69
N ARG A 218 7.83 7.16 -11.20
CA ARG A 218 6.59 6.93 -11.96
C ARG A 218 5.76 5.85 -11.30
N LEU A 219 4.45 6.04 -11.25
CA LEU A 219 3.53 5.02 -10.76
C LEU A 219 3.75 3.72 -11.55
N LEU A 220 4.11 2.67 -10.83
CA LEU A 220 4.35 1.34 -11.38
C LEU A 220 3.16 0.43 -11.07
N GLN A 221 2.78 0.37 -9.80
CA GLN A 221 1.77 -0.54 -9.28
C GLN A 221 1.01 0.11 -8.11
N VAL A 222 -0.16 -0.44 -7.82
CA VAL A 222 -0.90 -0.15 -6.59
C VAL A 222 -1.31 -1.47 -5.96
N ASP A 223 -0.92 -1.69 -4.71
CA ASP A 223 -1.34 -2.87 -3.96
C ASP A 223 -2.47 -2.50 -2.99
N ILE A 224 -3.40 -3.43 -2.79
CA ILE A 224 -4.48 -3.34 -1.82
C ILE A 224 -4.45 -4.56 -0.90
N ALA A 225 -4.82 -4.35 0.36
CA ALA A 225 -5.04 -5.41 1.33
C ALA A 225 -6.30 -5.10 2.12
N VAL A 226 -7.25 -6.04 2.18
CA VAL A 226 -8.55 -5.85 2.82
C VAL A 226 -8.78 -6.95 3.85
N LYS A 227 -9.07 -6.56 5.09
CA LYS A 227 -9.56 -7.48 6.11
C LYS A 227 -11.01 -7.81 5.76
N ASP A 228 -11.20 -8.98 5.15
CA ASP A 228 -12.50 -9.50 4.78
C ASP A 228 -12.59 -10.96 5.23
N ASN A 229 -13.37 -11.21 6.28
CA ASN A 229 -13.55 -12.53 6.86
C ASN A 229 -14.24 -13.54 5.92
N ARG A 230 -14.67 -13.11 4.72
CA ARG A 230 -15.08 -14.03 3.65
C ARG A 230 -13.90 -14.69 2.96
N SER A 231 -12.66 -14.22 3.14
CA SER A 231 -11.45 -14.90 2.64
C SER A 231 -11.31 -16.27 3.30
N SER A 232 -10.38 -17.10 2.82
CA SER A 232 -10.01 -18.31 3.55
C SER A 232 -9.04 -17.98 4.69
N GLU A 233 -8.05 -18.83 4.93
CA GLU A 233 -7.11 -18.72 6.04
C GLU A 233 -6.43 -17.34 6.07
N GLY A 234 -6.30 -16.75 7.28
CA GLY A 234 -5.70 -15.43 7.50
C GLY A 234 -6.68 -14.25 7.49
N GLY A 235 -7.86 -14.38 6.87
CA GLY A 235 -8.91 -13.35 6.92
C GLY A 235 -8.56 -12.05 6.17
N TRP A 236 -7.69 -12.12 5.16
CA TRP A 236 -7.26 -11.01 4.32
C TRP A 236 -7.39 -11.36 2.83
N VAL A 237 -7.71 -10.35 2.03
CA VAL A 237 -7.69 -10.40 0.57
C VAL A 237 -6.65 -9.40 0.08
N PHE A 238 -5.70 -9.83 -0.75
CA PHE A 238 -4.64 -9.00 -1.31
C PHE A 238 -4.76 -8.90 -2.81
N GLY A 239 -4.59 -7.70 -3.36
CA GLY A 239 -4.65 -7.48 -4.80
C GLY A 239 -3.58 -6.51 -5.27
N THR A 240 -3.16 -6.66 -6.51
CA THR A 240 -2.18 -5.79 -7.16
C THR A 240 -2.78 -5.25 -8.44
N PHE A 241 -2.60 -3.96 -8.67
CA PHE A 241 -2.83 -3.28 -9.93
C PHE A 241 -1.50 -2.88 -10.55
N GLN A 242 -1.45 -2.79 -11.86
CA GLN A 242 -0.35 -2.23 -12.63
C GLN A 242 -0.82 -0.94 -13.32
N PHE A 243 0.05 0.07 -13.44
CA PHE A 243 -0.18 1.18 -14.36
C PHE A 243 -0.29 0.68 -15.81
N ASP A 244 -1.37 1.08 -16.47
CA ASP A 244 -1.72 0.66 -17.82
C ASP A 244 -2.34 1.82 -18.60
N LYS A 245 -1.51 2.48 -19.41
CA LYS A 245 -1.92 3.61 -20.26
C LYS A 245 -3.02 3.28 -21.28
N SER A 246 -3.31 2.00 -21.53
CA SER A 246 -4.40 1.61 -22.43
C SER A 246 -5.78 1.77 -21.79
N VAL A 247 -5.84 1.85 -20.47
CA VAL A 247 -7.08 2.12 -19.73
C VAL A 247 -7.52 3.56 -19.98
N ALA A 248 -8.68 3.72 -20.63
CA ALA A 248 -9.25 5.04 -20.87
C ALA A 248 -9.86 5.60 -19.58
N ALA A 249 -9.09 6.43 -18.88
CA ALA A 249 -9.56 7.17 -17.71
C ALA A 249 -9.16 8.65 -17.81
N PRO A 250 -10.03 9.60 -17.41
CA PRO A 250 -9.70 11.03 -17.37
C PRO A 250 -8.55 11.35 -16.42
N ASP A 251 -8.47 10.62 -15.30
CA ASP A 251 -7.40 10.75 -14.32
C ASP A 251 -6.31 9.67 -14.56
N PRO A 252 -5.05 10.06 -14.79
CA PRO A 252 -3.94 9.12 -14.96
C PRO A 252 -3.75 8.13 -13.79
N TRP A 253 -4.13 8.49 -12.56
CA TRP A 253 -4.07 7.56 -11.42
C TRP A 253 -5.04 6.40 -11.57
N ARG A 254 -6.11 6.58 -12.35
CA ARG A 254 -7.12 5.55 -12.66
C ARG A 254 -6.78 4.73 -13.90
N GLN A 255 -5.66 5.01 -14.56
CA GLN A 255 -5.16 4.20 -15.68
C GLN A 255 -4.40 2.99 -15.14
N ILE A 256 -5.13 2.10 -14.48
CA ILE A 256 -4.58 0.93 -13.81
C ILE A 256 -5.40 -0.32 -14.17
N THR A 257 -4.72 -1.43 -14.37
CA THR A 257 -5.33 -2.73 -14.68
C THR A 257 -5.10 -3.68 -13.51
N PRO A 258 -6.13 -4.37 -12.98
CA PRO A 258 -5.95 -5.45 -12.01
C PRO A 258 -4.97 -6.51 -12.54
N VAL A 259 -4.01 -6.92 -11.73
CA VAL A 259 -3.03 -7.97 -12.06
C VAL A 259 -3.42 -9.30 -11.43
N THR A 260 -3.69 -9.27 -10.13
CA THR A 260 -4.03 -10.48 -9.36
C THR A 260 -4.85 -10.12 -8.14
N LEU A 261 -5.66 -11.08 -7.67
CA LEU A 261 -6.34 -11.07 -6.39
C LEU A 261 -6.11 -12.42 -5.71
N MET A 262 -5.69 -12.43 -4.45
CA MET A 262 -5.59 -13.63 -3.62
C MET A 262 -6.43 -13.47 -2.36
N TRP A 263 -7.11 -14.53 -1.96
CA TRP A 263 -7.97 -14.58 -0.77
C TRP A 263 -7.64 -15.78 0.12
N GLY A 264 -6.49 -16.40 -0.11
CA GLY A 264 -5.98 -17.55 0.61
C GLY A 264 -4.54 -17.86 0.20
N SER A 265 -4.04 -19.01 0.65
CA SER A 265 -2.63 -19.39 0.50
C SER A 265 -2.41 -20.75 -0.15
N ASP A 266 -3.47 -21.49 -0.47
CA ASP A 266 -3.42 -22.82 -1.08
C ASP A 266 -2.33 -23.72 -0.42
N PRO A 267 -2.39 -23.98 0.90
CA PRO A 267 -1.22 -24.44 1.69
C PRO A 267 -0.65 -25.80 1.26
N THR A 268 -1.41 -26.60 0.51
CA THR A 268 -0.99 -27.89 -0.03
C THR A 268 -0.56 -27.83 -1.50
N PHE A 269 -0.72 -26.69 -2.17
CA PHE A 269 -0.36 -26.52 -3.58
C PHE A 269 1.11 -26.16 -3.71
N THR A 270 1.84 -26.91 -4.53
CA THR A 270 3.28 -26.72 -4.78
C THR A 270 3.52 -26.45 -6.26
N PRO A 271 4.71 -25.92 -6.65
CA PRO A 271 5.06 -25.78 -8.06
C PRO A 271 4.95 -27.09 -8.87
N ALA A 272 5.13 -28.25 -8.24
CA ALA A 272 4.98 -29.55 -8.90
C ALA A 272 3.52 -29.91 -9.25
N ASN A 273 2.55 -29.26 -8.60
CA ASN A 273 1.13 -29.43 -8.91
C ASN A 273 0.68 -28.55 -10.08
N TYR A 274 1.46 -27.54 -10.47
CA TYR A 274 1.05 -26.55 -11.46
C TYR A 274 1.01 -27.16 -12.86
N ASP A 275 -0.20 -27.40 -13.35
CA ASP A 275 -0.51 -27.84 -14.70
C ASP A 275 -1.79 -27.14 -15.20
N PRO A 276 -1.67 -25.94 -15.79
CA PRO A 276 -2.83 -25.19 -16.26
C PRO A 276 -3.56 -25.89 -17.41
N ALA A 277 -2.90 -26.78 -18.16
CA ALA A 277 -3.55 -27.54 -19.24
C ALA A 277 -4.52 -28.59 -18.69
N GLN A 278 -4.32 -29.04 -17.45
CA GLN A 278 -5.21 -29.94 -16.72
C GLN A 278 -6.09 -29.21 -15.69
N GLY A 279 -6.04 -27.88 -15.65
CA GLY A 279 -6.77 -27.07 -14.66
C GLY A 279 -6.18 -27.11 -13.25
N HIS A 280 -4.98 -27.67 -13.06
CA HIS A 280 -4.28 -27.67 -11.79
C HIS A 280 -3.55 -26.33 -11.58
N VAL A 281 -4.31 -25.35 -11.10
CA VAL A 281 -3.83 -24.02 -10.75
C VAL A 281 -4.17 -23.70 -9.29
N PRO A 282 -3.54 -22.70 -8.65
CA PRO A 282 -3.99 -22.20 -7.35
C PRO A 282 -5.49 -21.87 -7.35
N GLN A 283 -6.22 -22.26 -6.31
CA GLN A 283 -7.68 -22.12 -6.23
C GLN A 283 -8.10 -20.93 -5.38
N GLU A 284 -7.19 -20.37 -4.58
CA GLU A 284 -7.46 -19.24 -3.70
C GLU A 284 -6.93 -17.90 -4.25
N SER A 285 -6.80 -17.84 -5.57
CA SER A 285 -6.40 -16.63 -6.29
C SER A 285 -6.98 -16.55 -7.70
N TRP A 286 -6.90 -15.35 -8.26
CA TRP A 286 -7.24 -15.03 -9.64
C TRP A 286 -6.11 -14.20 -10.25
N ILE A 287 -5.69 -14.54 -11.47
CA ILE A 287 -4.72 -13.78 -12.25
C ILE A 287 -5.42 -13.19 -13.48
N ASN A 288 -5.25 -11.90 -13.71
CA ASN A 288 -5.72 -11.24 -14.91
C ASN A 288 -4.74 -11.45 -16.07
N GLY A 289 -5.03 -12.39 -16.96
CA GLY A 289 -4.22 -12.63 -18.17
C GLY A 289 -4.10 -11.42 -19.11
N ALA A 290 -5.00 -10.44 -19.01
CA ALA A 290 -4.97 -9.24 -19.83
C ALA A 290 -4.05 -8.13 -19.29
N ALA A 291 -3.56 -8.25 -18.04
CA ALA A 291 -2.64 -7.25 -17.50
C ALA A 291 -1.31 -7.24 -18.28
N PRO A 292 -0.76 -6.06 -18.65
CA PRO A 292 0.40 -6.00 -19.55
C PRO A 292 1.62 -6.80 -19.05
N VAL A 293 1.92 -6.75 -17.75
CA VAL A 293 3.04 -7.53 -17.16
C VAL A 293 2.78 -9.02 -17.21
N VAL A 294 1.53 -9.46 -17.03
CA VAL A 294 1.16 -10.88 -17.10
C VAL A 294 1.32 -11.37 -18.53
N ALA A 295 0.75 -10.65 -19.50
CA ALA A 295 0.89 -10.96 -20.92
C ALA A 295 2.36 -11.01 -21.36
N TYR A 296 3.18 -10.05 -20.94
CA TYR A 296 4.61 -10.03 -21.21
C TYR A 296 5.31 -11.29 -20.67
N ARG A 297 5.06 -11.65 -19.41
CA ARG A 297 5.74 -12.78 -18.75
C ARG A 297 5.27 -14.14 -19.25
N SER A 298 3.98 -14.28 -19.57
CA SER A 298 3.44 -15.49 -20.17
C SER A 298 4.02 -15.78 -21.56
N GLY A 299 4.49 -14.75 -22.26
CA GLY A 299 5.17 -14.88 -23.56
C GLY A 299 6.65 -15.28 -23.49
N LEU A 300 7.25 -15.35 -22.30
CA LEU A 300 8.67 -15.69 -22.17
C LEU A 300 8.91 -17.20 -22.29
N SER A 301 9.89 -17.60 -23.10
CA SER A 301 10.37 -19.00 -23.16
C SER A 301 11.21 -19.35 -21.93
N GLN A 302 11.23 -20.62 -21.52
CA GLN A 302 12.04 -21.10 -20.37
C GLN A 302 13.55 -20.80 -20.50
N SER A 303 14.04 -20.57 -21.72
CA SER A 303 15.41 -20.17 -22.02
C SER A 303 15.67 -18.66 -21.91
N SER A 304 14.64 -17.86 -21.60
CA SER A 304 14.76 -16.42 -21.43
C SER A 304 15.65 -16.09 -20.24
N THR A 305 16.48 -15.06 -20.38
CA THR A 305 17.25 -14.50 -19.26
C THR A 305 16.40 -13.60 -18.37
N ALA A 306 15.16 -13.27 -18.78
CA ALA A 306 14.20 -12.57 -17.96
C ALA A 306 13.58 -13.54 -16.93
N PRO A 307 13.27 -13.10 -15.69
CA PRO A 307 12.63 -13.97 -14.72
C PRO A 307 11.26 -14.44 -15.23
N HIS A 308 10.83 -15.65 -14.87
CA HIS A 308 9.50 -16.15 -15.25
C HIS A 308 8.37 -15.75 -14.29
N VAL A 309 8.73 -15.40 -13.05
CA VAL A 309 7.77 -15.03 -12.00
C VAL A 309 8.00 -13.59 -11.53
N LEU A 310 6.95 -12.97 -11.00
CA LEU A 310 7.06 -11.78 -10.16
C LEU A 310 7.74 -12.24 -8.86
N GLY A 311 8.83 -11.56 -8.50
CA GLY A 311 9.72 -11.95 -7.41
C GLY A 311 9.04 -11.94 -6.05
#